data_AF-F4N147-F1
#
_entry.id   AF-F4N147-F1
#
_cell.length_a   1.000
_cell.length_b   1.000
_cell.length_c   1.000
_cell.angle_alpha   90.00
_cell.angle_beta   90.00
_cell.angle_gamma   90.00
#
_symmetry.space_group_name_H-M   'P 1'
#
loop_
_entity.id
_entity.type
_entity.pdbx_description
1 polymer ?
#
loop_
_entity_poly.entity_id
_entity_poly.type
_entity_poly.pdbx_seq_one_letter_code
_entity_poly.pdbx_strand_id
1 'polypeptide(L)'
;MGELDRAGLLNREVKNVLGLNLPQTLEAYDVMLTKDERVKQMYSAGPAGIRTTKAFSQDCRFPSLDTDRQEGCIRTREHAYSQDGGLAVLYGNLSENGSIVKTAGVDKDSLTFRGPAKVYESQDDAVAAILGGKVVAGDVVVIRYEGPKGGPGMQEMLYPTTYLKSMGLGKSCALLTDGRFSGGTSGLSIGHASPEAASGGLIALVQDGDIIDIDIPNRAMKLDVSDAELAARREAELARGDAAWTPKARERQVSYALRAYALLATSADKGAVRDKSKLGG
;
A
#
# COMPACT_ATOMS: atom_id res chain seq x y z
N MET A 1 14.87 -3.30 15.65
CA MET A 1 16.24 -3.71 15.25
C MET A 1 16.72 -4.85 16.14
N GLY A 2 16.86 -4.68 17.47
CA GLY A 2 17.32 -5.75 18.38
C GLY A 2 16.58 -7.08 18.23
N GLU A 3 15.24 -7.08 18.28
CA GLU A 3 14.46 -8.32 18.10
C GLU A 3 14.59 -8.96 16.71
N LEU A 4 14.81 -8.15 15.66
CA LEU A 4 15.05 -8.68 14.31
C LEU A 4 16.45 -9.32 14.21
N ASP A 5 17.46 -8.76 14.88
CA ASP A 5 18.81 -9.36 14.97
C ASP A 5 18.78 -10.67 15.75
N ARG A 6 18.09 -10.71 16.90
CA ARG A 6 17.89 -11.94 17.70
C ARG A 6 17.17 -13.03 16.92
N ALA A 7 16.27 -12.65 16.00
CA ALA A 7 15.59 -13.56 15.08
C ALA A 7 16.45 -14.00 13.88
N GLY A 8 17.68 -13.46 13.73
CA GLY A 8 18.59 -13.78 12.63
C GLY A 8 18.19 -13.17 11.28
N LEU A 9 17.40 -12.09 11.28
CA LEU A 9 16.82 -11.50 10.07
C LEU A 9 17.58 -10.29 9.51
N LEU A 10 18.70 -9.89 10.13
CA LEU A 10 19.45 -8.70 9.76
C LEU A 10 20.86 -9.03 9.30
N ASN A 11 21.34 -8.27 8.31
CA ASN A 11 22.77 -8.26 7.96
C ASN A 11 23.55 -7.47 9.01
N ARG A 12 24.54 -8.13 9.63
CA ARG A 12 25.31 -7.59 10.76
C ARG A 12 26.53 -6.74 10.35
N GLU A 13 26.91 -6.76 9.08
CA GLU A 13 28.17 -6.19 8.58
C GLU A 13 28.05 -4.75 8.09
N VAL A 14 26.83 -4.30 7.78
CA VAL A 14 26.57 -2.97 7.24
C VAL A 14 26.86 -1.90 8.29
N LYS A 15 27.63 -0.87 7.89
CA LYS A 15 27.88 0.31 8.72
C LYS A 15 26.82 1.37 8.52
N ASN A 16 26.38 1.99 9.61
CA ASN A 16 25.51 3.17 9.55
C ASN A 16 26.33 4.46 9.46
N VAL A 17 25.64 5.60 9.45
CA VAL A 17 26.23 6.95 9.35
C VAL A 17 27.15 7.32 10.52
N LEU A 18 27.09 6.60 11.64
CA LEU A 18 27.99 6.77 12.79
C LEU A 18 29.27 5.92 12.65
N GLY A 19 29.42 5.18 11.54
CA GLY A 19 30.55 4.27 11.30
C GLY A 19 30.46 2.94 12.06
N LEU A 20 29.39 2.73 12.83
CA LEU A 20 29.15 1.51 13.61
C LEU A 20 28.47 0.45 12.75
N ASN A 21 28.88 -0.81 12.92
CA ASN A 21 28.11 -1.94 12.40
C ASN A 21 26.90 -2.24 13.28
N LEU A 22 26.04 -3.17 12.86
CA LEU A 22 24.80 -3.47 13.58
C LEU A 22 25.06 -3.98 15.02
N PRO A 23 25.95 -4.96 15.29
CA PRO A 23 26.27 -5.40 16.65
C PRO A 23 26.73 -4.26 17.57
N GLN A 24 27.65 -3.41 17.10
CA GLN A 24 28.14 -2.26 17.86
C GLN A 24 27.00 -1.25 18.15
N THR A 25 26.12 -1.05 17.18
CA THR A 25 24.96 -0.17 17.33
C THR A 25 23.99 -0.73 18.36
N LEU A 26 23.70 -2.04 18.33
CA LEU A 26 22.81 -2.68 19.30
C LEU A 26 23.41 -2.71 20.71
N GLU A 27 24.71 -2.98 20.86
CA GLU A 27 25.37 -2.90 22.16
C GLU A 27 25.27 -1.51 22.78
N ALA A 28 25.41 -0.45 21.96
CA ALA A 28 25.31 0.93 22.42
C ALA A 28 23.86 1.39 22.68
N TYR A 29 22.89 0.99 21.85
CA TYR A 29 21.57 1.63 21.79
C TYR A 29 20.36 0.69 21.96
N ASP A 30 20.50 -0.63 21.93
CA ASP A 30 19.37 -1.52 22.25
C ASP A 30 19.04 -1.41 23.73
N VAL A 31 17.80 -1.02 24.05
CA VAL A 31 17.29 -0.89 25.44
C VAL A 31 17.43 -2.17 26.26
N MET A 32 17.53 -3.34 25.61
CA MET A 32 17.73 -4.63 26.27
C MET A 32 19.21 -4.92 26.58
N LEU A 33 20.16 -4.27 25.90
CA LEU A 33 21.60 -4.57 26.00
C LEU A 33 22.41 -3.44 26.63
N THR A 34 22.05 -2.20 26.32
CA THR A 34 22.83 -1.03 26.71
C THR A 34 22.90 -0.90 28.23
N LYS A 35 24.11 -0.61 28.71
CA LYS A 35 24.38 -0.30 30.12
C LYS A 35 24.50 1.21 30.36
N ASP A 36 24.39 2.03 29.31
CA ASP A 36 24.46 3.49 29.44
C ASP A 36 23.09 4.04 29.89
N GLU A 37 23.02 4.49 31.13
CA GLU A 37 21.79 5.06 31.70
C GLU A 37 21.32 6.32 30.98
N ARG A 38 22.21 7.07 30.31
CA ARG A 38 21.81 8.23 29.50
C ARG A 38 21.01 7.79 28.27
N VAL A 39 21.38 6.65 27.68
CA VAL A 39 20.66 6.07 26.54
C VAL A 39 19.29 5.55 26.98
N LYS A 40 19.20 4.86 28.12
CA LYS A 40 17.91 4.46 28.68
C LYS A 40 17.01 5.66 29.00
N GLN A 41 17.57 6.69 29.63
CA GLN A 41 16.86 7.93 29.93
C GLN A 41 16.38 8.62 28.64
N MET A 42 17.18 8.62 27.57
CA MET A 42 16.79 9.13 26.26
C MET A 42 15.57 8.38 25.70
N TYR A 43 15.57 7.04 25.71
CA TYR A 43 14.44 6.23 25.22
C TYR A 43 13.18 6.33 26.08
N SER A 44 13.30 6.75 27.35
CA SER A 44 12.14 6.98 28.21
C SER A 44 11.41 8.31 27.93
N ALA A 45 11.86 9.11 26.95
CA ALA A 45 11.18 10.34 26.55
C ALA A 45 9.69 10.09 26.23
N GLY A 46 8.81 10.81 26.92
CA GLY A 46 7.37 10.67 26.79
C GLY A 46 6.68 12.00 26.48
N PRO A 47 5.51 11.98 25.82
CA PRO A 47 4.73 13.18 25.61
C PRO A 47 4.25 13.72 26.96
N ALA A 48 4.44 15.01 27.19
CA ALA A 48 4.00 15.66 28.43
C ALA A 48 2.46 15.75 28.53
N GLY A 49 1.77 15.88 27.39
CA GLY A 49 0.34 16.24 27.36
C GLY A 49 0.04 17.64 27.92
N ILE A 50 1.09 18.41 28.27
CA ILE A 50 0.99 19.73 28.88
C ILE A 50 1.24 20.80 27.81
N ARG A 51 0.33 21.77 27.72
CA ARG A 51 0.51 22.94 26.87
C ARG A 51 1.70 23.76 27.37
N THR A 52 2.67 24.02 26.50
CA THR A 52 3.79 24.94 26.78
C THR A 52 3.87 26.01 25.69
N THR A 53 4.26 27.22 26.09
CA THR A 53 4.62 28.32 25.18
C THR A 53 6.12 28.57 25.14
N LYS A 54 6.90 27.86 25.97
CA LYS A 54 8.36 27.97 26.04
C LYS A 54 9.00 26.82 25.26
N ALA A 55 9.78 27.15 24.24
CA ALA A 55 10.50 26.15 23.44
C ALA A 55 11.43 25.30 24.32
N PHE A 56 11.54 24.01 24.01
CA PHE A 56 12.41 23.03 24.67
C PHE A 56 12.20 22.89 26.19
N SER A 57 11.00 23.20 26.70
CA SER A 57 10.70 23.16 28.14
C SER A 57 10.13 21.83 28.65
N GLN A 58 10.09 20.78 27.82
CA GLN A 58 9.52 19.49 28.18
C GLN A 58 10.62 18.47 28.45
N ASP A 59 10.58 17.85 29.62
CA ASP A 59 11.51 16.82 30.07
C ASP A 59 10.80 15.56 30.57
N CYS A 60 9.51 15.40 30.26
CA CYS A 60 8.70 14.26 30.69
C CYS A 60 9.31 12.93 30.25
N ARG A 61 9.29 11.96 31.16
CA ARG A 61 9.78 10.60 30.95
C ARG A 61 8.74 9.59 31.42
N PHE A 62 8.61 8.49 30.68
CA PHE A 62 7.91 7.31 31.17
C PHE A 62 8.69 6.68 32.35
N PRO A 63 7.98 6.08 33.32
CA PRO A 63 8.63 5.47 34.49
C PRO A 63 9.43 4.19 34.14
N SER A 64 9.10 3.56 33.00
CA SER A 64 9.74 2.34 32.53
C SER A 64 9.80 2.32 30.99
N LEU A 65 10.74 1.55 30.44
CA LEU A 65 10.85 1.27 29.02
C LEU A 65 10.00 0.05 28.63
N ASP A 66 9.61 -0.04 27.36
CA ASP A 66 8.97 -1.23 26.79
C ASP A 66 9.99 -2.36 26.59
N THR A 67 10.16 -3.18 27.63
CA THR A 67 11.06 -4.36 27.63
C THR A 67 10.31 -5.68 27.73
N ASP A 68 8.98 -5.65 27.80
CA ASP A 68 8.14 -6.85 27.73
C ASP A 68 8.10 -7.35 26.28
N ARG A 69 8.73 -8.50 26.03
CA ARG A 69 8.80 -9.08 24.68
C ARG A 69 7.70 -10.11 24.41
N GLN A 70 6.75 -10.30 25.31
CA GLN A 70 5.59 -11.15 25.12
C GLN A 70 4.33 -10.32 24.89
N GLU A 71 4.04 -9.36 25.77
CA GLU A 71 2.82 -8.55 25.71
C GLU A 71 3.05 -7.07 25.38
N GLY A 72 4.30 -6.63 25.38
CA GLY A 72 4.68 -5.26 25.06
C GLY A 72 4.44 -4.86 23.59
N CYS A 73 4.81 -3.61 23.28
CA CYS A 73 4.60 -3.04 21.93
C CYS A 73 5.48 -3.75 20.90
N ILE A 74 6.73 -4.08 21.27
CA ILE A 74 7.64 -4.87 20.45
C ILE A 74 7.78 -6.26 21.08
N ARG A 75 7.39 -7.31 20.35
CA ARG A 75 7.41 -8.71 20.81
C ARG A 75 8.56 -9.51 20.19
N THR A 76 8.93 -10.63 20.83
CA THR A 76 9.83 -11.62 20.22
C THR A 76 9.17 -12.22 18.97
N ARG A 77 9.97 -12.91 18.14
CA ARG A 77 9.45 -13.69 17.01
C ARG A 77 8.41 -14.74 17.45
N GLU A 78 8.64 -15.41 18.58
CA GLU A 78 7.73 -16.43 19.11
C GLU A 78 6.33 -15.86 19.43
N HIS A 79 6.29 -14.64 19.98
CA HIS A 79 5.04 -13.96 20.35
C HIS A 79 4.56 -12.95 19.29
N ALA A 80 5.09 -13.00 18.07
CA ALA A 80 4.69 -12.08 17.01
C ALA A 80 3.21 -12.27 16.64
N TYR A 81 2.52 -11.15 16.36
CA TYR A 81 1.11 -11.17 15.91
C TYR A 81 0.87 -12.03 14.66
N SER A 82 1.89 -12.10 13.79
CA SER A 82 1.94 -12.93 12.60
C SER A 82 3.39 -13.41 12.40
N GLN A 83 3.55 -14.66 11.94
CA GLN A 83 4.85 -15.18 11.53
C GLN A 83 5.24 -14.76 10.11
N ASP A 84 4.27 -14.30 9.32
CA ASP A 84 4.48 -13.69 8.01
C ASP A 84 4.52 -12.16 8.11
N GLY A 85 5.22 -11.51 7.18
CA GLY A 85 5.38 -10.06 7.14
C GLY A 85 4.04 -9.32 6.98
N GLY A 86 3.98 -8.08 7.46
CA GLY A 86 2.77 -7.24 7.40
C GLY A 86 2.44 -6.68 6.01
N LEU A 87 3.22 -7.03 4.99
CA LEU A 87 3.06 -6.68 3.58
C LEU A 87 3.21 -7.94 2.73
N ALA A 88 2.35 -8.10 1.73
CA ALA A 88 2.47 -9.14 0.73
C ALA A 88 2.41 -8.56 -0.68
N VAL A 89 3.11 -9.23 -1.59
CA VAL A 89 3.03 -8.96 -3.04
C VAL A 89 2.09 -10.00 -3.65
N LEU A 90 1.06 -9.57 -4.38
CA LEU A 90 0.15 -10.46 -5.10
C LEU A 90 0.44 -10.41 -6.60
N TYR A 91 0.45 -11.57 -7.24
CA TYR A 91 0.67 -11.75 -8.68
C TYR A 91 -0.55 -12.39 -9.35
N GLY A 92 -0.59 -12.37 -10.67
CA GLY A 92 -1.62 -13.02 -11.48
C GLY A 92 -2.01 -12.13 -12.66
N ASN A 93 -3.05 -12.50 -13.41
CA ASN A 93 -3.37 -11.79 -14.65
C ASN A 93 -3.73 -10.30 -14.43
N LEU A 94 -4.31 -9.94 -13.28
CA LEU A 94 -4.64 -8.55 -12.94
C LEU A 94 -3.42 -7.70 -12.58
N SER A 95 -2.35 -8.32 -12.11
CA SER A 95 -1.14 -7.65 -11.64
C SER A 95 0.10 -8.50 -11.95
N GLU A 96 0.40 -8.63 -13.24
CA GLU A 96 1.50 -9.46 -13.75
C GLU A 96 2.84 -9.09 -13.11
N ASN A 97 3.10 -7.80 -12.91
CA ASN A 97 4.32 -7.30 -12.28
C ASN A 97 4.20 -7.13 -10.76
N GLY A 98 3.07 -7.52 -10.19
CA GLY A 98 2.79 -7.45 -8.77
C GLY A 98 1.82 -6.32 -8.38
N SER A 99 1.24 -6.48 -7.21
CA SER A 99 0.46 -5.49 -6.46
C SER A 99 0.73 -5.66 -4.97
N ILE A 100 0.44 -4.66 -4.15
CA ILE A 100 0.78 -4.65 -2.72
C ILE A 100 -0.48 -4.67 -1.86
N VAL A 101 -0.50 -5.55 -0.86
CA VAL A 101 -1.51 -5.57 0.21
C VAL A 101 -0.83 -5.53 1.57
N LYS A 102 -1.38 -4.73 2.49
CA LYS A 102 -0.94 -4.68 3.90
C LYS A 102 -1.68 -5.74 4.71
N THR A 103 -1.15 -6.96 4.72
CA THR A 103 -1.73 -8.12 5.42
C THR A 103 -1.95 -7.89 6.91
N ALA A 104 -1.12 -7.06 7.56
CA ALA A 104 -1.31 -6.68 8.97
C ALA A 104 -2.62 -5.91 9.24
N GLY A 105 -3.23 -5.33 8.20
CA GLY A 105 -4.51 -4.64 8.28
C GLY A 105 -5.70 -5.49 7.80
N VAL A 106 -5.47 -6.72 7.34
CA VAL A 106 -6.51 -7.61 6.80
C VAL A 106 -6.99 -8.56 7.90
N ASP A 107 -8.30 -8.77 8.00
CA ASP A 107 -8.88 -9.73 8.93
C ASP A 107 -8.52 -11.17 8.50
N LYS A 108 -8.34 -12.08 9.45
CA LYS A 108 -7.95 -13.48 9.16
C LYS A 108 -8.99 -14.18 8.28
N ASP A 109 -10.26 -13.84 8.47
CA ASP A 109 -11.37 -14.40 7.71
C ASP A 109 -11.50 -13.77 6.30
N SER A 110 -10.68 -12.76 5.98
CA SER A 110 -10.68 -12.04 4.70
C SER A 110 -9.36 -12.20 3.93
N LEU A 111 -8.56 -13.23 4.26
CA LEU A 111 -7.31 -13.52 3.55
C LEU A 111 -7.55 -14.06 2.13
N THR A 112 -8.74 -14.60 1.88
CA THR A 112 -9.25 -14.88 0.54
C THR A 112 -10.54 -14.11 0.32
N PHE A 113 -10.75 -13.63 -0.89
CA PHE A 113 -11.95 -12.87 -1.24
C PHE A 113 -12.28 -13.08 -2.71
N ARG A 114 -13.55 -13.32 -2.99
CA ARG A 114 -14.03 -13.51 -4.37
C ARG A 114 -15.35 -12.77 -4.54
N GLY A 115 -15.41 -11.85 -5.51
CA GLY A 115 -16.57 -10.98 -5.66
C GLY A 115 -16.65 -10.27 -7.01
N PRO A 116 -17.84 -9.73 -7.37
CA PRO A 116 -18.03 -8.97 -8.58
C PRO A 116 -17.35 -7.60 -8.53
N ALA A 117 -16.79 -7.16 -9.65
CA ALA A 117 -16.15 -5.87 -9.77
C ALA A 117 -17.17 -4.71 -9.83
N LYS A 118 -16.82 -3.60 -9.17
CA LYS A 118 -17.43 -2.28 -9.34
C LYS A 118 -16.34 -1.30 -9.78
N VAL A 119 -16.38 -0.86 -11.03
CA VAL A 119 -15.27 -0.17 -11.69
C VAL A 119 -15.49 1.34 -11.71
N TYR A 120 -14.47 2.07 -11.26
CA TYR A 120 -14.43 3.52 -11.20
C TYR A 120 -13.10 4.03 -11.78
N GLU A 121 -13.13 5.19 -12.43
CA GLU A 121 -11.96 5.77 -13.13
C GLU A 121 -11.32 6.94 -12.36
N SER A 122 -11.82 7.19 -11.15
CA SER A 122 -11.28 8.14 -10.21
C SER A 122 -11.63 7.77 -8.77
N GLN A 123 -10.84 8.27 -7.81
CA GLN A 123 -11.20 8.23 -6.40
C GLN A 123 -12.59 8.83 -6.15
N ASP A 124 -12.89 9.97 -6.77
CA ASP A 124 -14.11 10.74 -6.49
C ASP A 124 -15.36 9.96 -6.91
N ASP A 125 -15.31 9.26 -8.06
CA ASP A 125 -16.39 8.38 -8.51
C ASP A 125 -16.62 7.22 -7.55
N ALA A 126 -15.54 6.58 -7.08
CA ALA A 126 -15.62 5.48 -6.13
C ALA A 126 -16.21 5.95 -4.79
N VAL A 127 -15.77 7.11 -4.29
CA VAL A 127 -16.30 7.74 -3.07
C VAL A 127 -17.79 8.02 -3.21
N ALA A 128 -18.22 8.64 -4.30
CA ALA A 128 -19.62 8.95 -4.56
C ALA A 128 -20.47 7.66 -4.64
N ALA A 129 -19.94 6.60 -5.23
CA ALA A 129 -20.63 5.32 -5.33
C ALA A 129 -20.75 4.59 -3.98
N ILE A 130 -19.69 4.61 -3.16
CA ILE A 130 -19.71 4.03 -1.80
C ILE A 130 -20.74 4.74 -0.93
N LEU A 131 -20.66 6.08 -0.86
CA LEU A 131 -21.58 6.89 -0.05
C LEU A 131 -23.02 6.86 -0.58
N GLY A 132 -23.18 6.72 -1.90
CA GLY A 132 -24.48 6.58 -2.56
C GLY A 132 -25.07 5.17 -2.51
N GLY A 133 -24.43 4.20 -1.83
CA GLY A 133 -24.95 2.85 -1.67
C GLY A 133 -24.93 1.97 -2.92
N LYS A 134 -24.14 2.35 -3.95
CA LYS A 134 -23.95 1.53 -5.16
C LYS A 134 -22.97 0.37 -4.95
N VAL A 135 -22.09 0.50 -3.95
CA VAL A 135 -21.20 -0.55 -3.47
C VAL A 135 -21.89 -1.28 -2.33
N VAL A 136 -21.94 -2.60 -2.40
CA VAL A 136 -22.58 -3.48 -1.41
C VAL A 136 -21.62 -4.58 -0.95
N ALA A 137 -21.99 -5.26 0.13
CA ALA A 137 -21.22 -6.39 0.65
C ALA A 137 -20.99 -7.45 -0.44
N GLY A 138 -19.75 -7.93 -0.56
CA GLY A 138 -19.30 -8.85 -1.59
C GLY A 138 -18.59 -8.19 -2.77
N ASP A 139 -18.74 -6.87 -2.98
CA ASP A 139 -18.12 -6.18 -4.12
C ASP A 139 -16.59 -6.08 -4.02
N VAL A 140 -15.92 -6.12 -5.18
CA VAL A 140 -14.53 -5.68 -5.37
C VAL A 140 -14.55 -4.32 -6.05
N VAL A 141 -14.27 -3.27 -5.30
CA VAL A 141 -14.23 -1.89 -5.84
C VAL A 141 -12.90 -1.67 -6.53
N VAL A 142 -12.92 -1.51 -7.86
CA VAL A 142 -11.75 -1.28 -8.71
C VAL A 142 -11.67 0.20 -9.05
N ILE A 143 -10.58 0.85 -8.62
CA ILE A 143 -10.31 2.27 -8.91
C ILE A 143 -9.09 2.32 -9.81
N ARG A 144 -9.28 2.66 -11.08
CA ARG A 144 -8.21 2.63 -12.10
C ARG A 144 -7.89 4.01 -12.64
N TYR A 145 -6.78 4.11 -13.37
CA TYR A 145 -6.21 5.37 -13.86
C TYR A 145 -5.79 6.31 -12.72
N GLU A 146 -5.37 5.73 -11.60
CA GLU A 146 -4.81 6.44 -10.44
C GLU A 146 -3.32 6.15 -10.24
N GLY A 147 -2.71 5.38 -11.15
CA GLY A 147 -1.28 5.04 -11.13
C GLY A 147 -0.33 6.20 -11.47
N PRO A 148 0.99 5.93 -11.59
CA PRO A 148 1.99 6.95 -11.88
C PRO A 148 1.68 7.81 -13.12
N LYS A 149 1.25 7.20 -14.23
CA LYS A 149 0.91 7.92 -15.45
C LYS A 149 -0.57 8.27 -15.52
N GLY A 150 -1.44 7.34 -15.15
CA GLY A 150 -2.89 7.49 -15.23
C GLY A 150 -3.40 8.55 -14.28
N GLY A 151 -2.82 8.61 -13.08
CA GLY A 151 -3.09 9.59 -12.03
C GLY A 151 -3.11 10.98 -12.62
N PRO A 152 -2.00 11.56 -13.11
CA PRO A 152 -0.61 11.19 -12.85
C PRO A 152 -0.16 11.52 -11.43
N GLY A 153 0.94 10.91 -11.00
CA GLY A 153 1.56 11.15 -9.69
C GLY A 153 1.21 10.10 -8.63
N MET A 154 0.41 9.09 -8.99
CA MET A 154 0.04 8.00 -8.09
C MET A 154 -0.51 8.53 -6.75
N GLN A 155 -1.64 9.23 -6.79
CA GLN A 155 -2.16 9.92 -5.60
C GLN A 155 -2.48 8.95 -4.45
N GLU A 156 -2.34 9.43 -3.21
CA GLU A 156 -2.75 8.65 -2.04
C GLU A 156 -4.26 8.70 -1.89
N MET A 157 -4.89 7.52 -1.79
CA MET A 157 -6.31 7.42 -1.54
C MET A 157 -6.58 6.97 -0.11
N LEU A 158 -7.09 7.89 0.72
CA LEU A 158 -7.58 7.60 2.08
C LEU A 158 -9.10 7.52 2.14
N TYR A 159 -9.79 8.24 1.25
CA TYR A 159 -11.23 8.41 1.33
C TYR A 159 -12.03 7.15 0.99
N PRO A 160 -11.74 6.38 -0.07
CA PRO A 160 -12.47 5.15 -0.36
C PRO A 160 -12.43 4.17 0.81
N THR A 161 -11.26 3.98 1.43
CA THR A 161 -11.07 3.04 2.53
C THR A 161 -11.82 3.51 3.79
N THR A 162 -11.76 4.81 4.08
CA THR A 162 -12.47 5.43 5.22
C THR A 162 -13.98 5.30 5.07
N TYR A 163 -14.53 5.65 3.90
CA TYR A 163 -15.97 5.63 3.70
C TYR A 163 -16.53 4.21 3.62
N LEU A 164 -15.78 3.27 3.04
CA LEU A 164 -16.18 1.88 3.02
C LEU A 164 -16.27 1.31 4.45
N LYS A 165 -15.34 1.69 5.33
CA LYS A 165 -15.44 1.40 6.77
C LYS A 165 -16.64 2.08 7.43
N SER A 166 -16.88 3.36 7.17
CA SER A 166 -18.02 4.11 7.73
C SER A 166 -19.38 3.56 7.31
N MET A 167 -19.48 2.99 6.12
CA MET A 167 -20.68 2.32 5.61
C MET A 167 -20.83 0.88 6.16
N GLY A 168 -19.93 0.43 7.05
CA GLY A 168 -19.96 -0.91 7.63
C GLY A 168 -19.47 -2.01 6.67
N LEU A 169 -18.89 -1.65 5.53
CA LEU A 169 -18.49 -2.58 4.48
C LEU A 169 -17.02 -3.02 4.57
N GLY A 170 -16.24 -2.47 5.52
CA GLY A 170 -14.77 -2.60 5.56
C GLY A 170 -14.21 -4.03 5.66
N LYS A 171 -15.04 -5.00 6.10
CA LYS A 171 -14.69 -6.43 6.15
C LYS A 171 -15.36 -7.26 5.05
N SER A 172 -16.30 -6.68 4.32
CA SER A 172 -17.16 -7.39 3.37
C SER A 172 -16.89 -7.02 1.91
N CYS A 173 -16.03 -6.03 1.64
CA CYS A 173 -15.62 -5.65 0.29
C CYS A 173 -14.10 -5.59 0.20
N ALA A 174 -13.60 -5.70 -1.03
CA ALA A 174 -12.20 -5.42 -1.36
C ALA A 174 -12.06 -4.11 -2.12
N LEU A 175 -10.90 -3.48 -2.02
CA LEU A 175 -10.48 -2.33 -2.84
C LEU A 175 -9.26 -2.73 -3.67
N LEU A 176 -9.28 -2.45 -4.97
CA LEU A 176 -8.17 -2.69 -5.89
C LEU A 176 -7.87 -1.40 -6.66
N THR A 177 -6.59 -1.03 -6.77
CA THR A 177 -6.18 0.13 -7.57
C THR A 177 -4.78 -0.01 -8.16
N ASP A 178 -4.57 0.66 -9.30
CA ASP A 178 -3.24 0.93 -9.84
C ASP A 178 -2.55 2.15 -9.19
N GLY A 179 -3.29 2.92 -8.38
CA GLY A 179 -2.78 3.96 -7.49
C GLY A 179 -2.24 3.42 -6.16
N ARG A 180 -2.28 4.23 -5.10
CA ARG A 180 -1.83 3.82 -3.75
C ARG A 180 -2.83 4.19 -2.66
N PHE A 181 -2.88 3.37 -1.62
CA PHE A 181 -3.67 3.65 -0.42
C PHE A 181 -2.81 4.25 0.69
N SER A 182 -3.46 4.92 1.63
CA SER A 182 -2.78 5.51 2.79
C SER A 182 -2.19 4.44 3.72
N GLY A 183 -1.08 4.75 4.40
CA GLY A 183 -0.47 3.87 5.40
C GLY A 183 -1.41 3.52 6.57
N GLY A 184 -2.37 4.40 6.88
CA GLY A 184 -3.42 4.19 7.88
C GLY A 184 -4.55 3.25 7.42
N THR A 185 -4.57 2.83 6.16
CA THR A 185 -5.60 1.96 5.60
C THR A 185 -5.64 0.60 6.29
N SER A 186 -6.84 0.07 6.51
CA SER A 186 -7.13 -1.28 7.00
C SER A 186 -8.15 -1.96 6.10
N GLY A 187 -8.35 -3.26 6.26
CA GLY A 187 -9.19 -4.07 5.39
C GLY A 187 -8.46 -4.54 4.14
N LEU A 188 -9.18 -5.21 3.25
CA LEU A 188 -8.62 -5.79 2.02
C LEU A 188 -8.44 -4.71 0.95
N SER A 189 -7.37 -3.94 1.06
CA SER A 189 -7.02 -2.85 0.15
C SER A 189 -5.71 -3.14 -0.57
N ILE A 190 -5.79 -3.32 -1.88
CA ILE A 190 -4.71 -3.74 -2.77
C ILE A 190 -4.35 -2.58 -3.69
N GLY A 191 -3.14 -2.05 -3.54
CA GLY A 191 -2.63 -0.95 -4.36
C GLY A 191 -1.55 -1.40 -5.32
N HIS A 192 -1.05 -0.46 -6.12
CA HIS A 192 0.12 -0.62 -6.97
C HIS A 192 -0.06 -1.71 -8.04
N ALA A 193 -1.29 -2.01 -8.44
CA ALA A 193 -1.54 -2.98 -9.51
C ALA A 193 -0.74 -2.61 -10.75
N SER A 194 0.22 -3.48 -11.10
CA SER A 194 1.21 -3.23 -12.15
C SER A 194 1.13 -4.34 -13.21
N PRO A 195 1.07 -4.01 -14.51
CA PRO A 195 1.04 -2.65 -15.08
C PRO A 195 -0.24 -1.85 -14.74
N GLU A 196 -0.11 -0.52 -14.62
CA GLU A 196 -1.26 0.36 -14.41
C GLU A 196 -2.19 0.43 -15.63
N ALA A 197 -3.42 0.92 -15.45
CA ALA A 197 -4.40 1.03 -16.53
C ALA A 197 -3.90 1.88 -17.70
N ALA A 198 -3.27 3.03 -17.40
CA ALA A 198 -2.72 3.94 -18.40
C ALA A 198 -1.49 3.40 -19.14
N SER A 199 -0.96 2.25 -18.73
CA SER A 199 0.15 1.55 -19.40
C SER A 199 -0.29 0.22 -20.04
N GLY A 200 -1.59 -0.01 -20.21
CA GLY A 200 -2.09 -1.22 -20.88
C GLY A 200 -2.29 -2.43 -19.97
N GLY A 201 -2.26 -2.24 -18.65
CA GLY A 201 -2.47 -3.31 -17.68
C GLY A 201 -3.89 -3.88 -17.72
N LEU A 202 -4.05 -5.15 -17.31
CA LEU A 202 -5.34 -5.83 -17.36
C LEU A 202 -6.43 -5.14 -16.52
N ILE A 203 -6.04 -4.41 -15.47
CA ILE A 203 -6.96 -3.59 -14.65
C ILE A 203 -7.77 -2.58 -15.48
N ALA A 204 -7.25 -2.11 -16.63
CA ALA A 204 -8.01 -1.25 -17.56
C ALA A 204 -9.14 -1.97 -18.31
N LEU A 205 -9.11 -3.31 -18.37
CA LEU A 205 -10.08 -4.12 -19.10
C LEU A 205 -11.15 -4.76 -18.21
N VAL A 206 -11.05 -4.56 -16.89
CA VAL A 206 -12.10 -4.96 -15.93
C VAL A 206 -13.39 -4.22 -16.26
N GLN A 207 -14.50 -4.94 -16.24
CA GLN A 207 -15.85 -4.44 -16.41
C GLN A 207 -16.70 -4.74 -15.16
N ASP A 208 -17.76 -3.97 -14.96
CA ASP A 208 -18.69 -4.20 -13.85
C ASP A 208 -19.26 -5.62 -13.89
N GLY A 209 -19.26 -6.28 -12.73
CA GLY A 209 -19.77 -7.64 -12.57
C GLY A 209 -18.77 -8.75 -12.86
N ASP A 210 -17.59 -8.47 -13.44
CA ASP A 210 -16.54 -9.47 -13.59
C ASP A 210 -16.11 -10.02 -12.22
N ILE A 211 -15.85 -11.32 -12.12
CA ILE A 211 -15.41 -11.91 -10.86
C ILE A 211 -13.92 -11.72 -10.69
N ILE A 212 -13.52 -11.17 -9.53
CA ILE A 212 -12.12 -11.06 -9.12
C ILE A 212 -11.90 -11.99 -7.93
N ASP A 213 -10.86 -12.81 -8.04
CA ASP A 213 -10.40 -13.74 -7.02
C ASP A 213 -9.10 -13.23 -6.40
N ILE A 214 -9.06 -13.12 -5.08
CA ILE A 214 -7.92 -12.64 -4.29
C ILE A 214 -7.55 -13.74 -3.29
N ASP A 215 -6.30 -14.17 -3.33
CA ASP A 215 -5.76 -15.21 -2.46
C ASP A 215 -4.40 -14.77 -1.89
N ILE A 216 -4.44 -14.15 -0.71
CA ILE A 216 -3.24 -13.65 -0.02
C ILE A 216 -2.31 -14.81 0.40
N PRO A 217 -2.79 -15.95 0.95
CA PRO A 217 -1.94 -17.09 1.27
C PRO A 217 -1.12 -17.60 0.07
N ASN A 218 -1.72 -17.67 -1.12
CA ASN A 218 -1.05 -18.13 -2.33
C ASN A 218 -0.42 -17.00 -3.16
N ARG A 219 -0.43 -15.76 -2.66
CA ARG A 219 0.11 -14.57 -3.35
C ARG A 219 -0.49 -14.35 -4.73
N ALA A 220 -1.79 -14.63 -4.89
CA ALA A 220 -2.47 -14.65 -6.18
C ALA A 220 -3.64 -13.64 -6.25
N MET A 221 -3.86 -13.07 -7.43
CA MET A 221 -5.01 -12.25 -7.78
C MET A 221 -5.38 -12.47 -9.25
N LYS A 222 -6.63 -12.87 -9.51
CA LYS A 222 -7.11 -13.27 -10.84
C LYS A 222 -8.41 -12.55 -11.20
N LEU A 223 -8.49 -12.01 -12.41
CA LEU A 223 -9.75 -11.70 -13.09
C LEU A 223 -10.27 -12.96 -13.78
N ASP A 224 -11.44 -13.44 -13.39
CA ASP A 224 -12.02 -14.67 -13.89
C ASP A 224 -12.85 -14.44 -15.16
N VAL A 225 -12.13 -14.06 -16.21
CA VAL A 225 -12.63 -13.83 -17.57
C VAL A 225 -11.77 -14.65 -18.52
N SER A 226 -12.37 -15.23 -19.56
CA SER A 226 -11.65 -16.07 -20.52
C SER A 226 -10.66 -15.24 -21.35
N ASP A 227 -9.56 -15.87 -21.78
CA ASP A 227 -8.56 -15.19 -22.61
C ASP A 227 -9.14 -14.65 -23.92
N ALA A 228 -10.13 -15.35 -24.51
CA ALA A 228 -10.82 -14.90 -25.72
C ALA A 228 -11.60 -13.60 -25.50
N GLU A 229 -12.32 -13.48 -24.37
CA GLU A 229 -13.04 -12.27 -24.00
C GLU A 229 -12.06 -11.13 -23.66
N LEU A 230 -10.97 -11.41 -22.94
CA LEU A 230 -9.94 -10.42 -22.65
C LEU A 230 -9.23 -9.92 -23.92
N ALA A 231 -9.00 -10.79 -24.91
CA ALA A 231 -8.46 -10.41 -26.21
C ALA A 231 -9.44 -9.47 -26.95
N ALA A 232 -10.74 -9.80 -27.00
CA ALA A 232 -11.76 -8.96 -27.62
C ALA A 232 -11.85 -7.57 -26.94
N ARG A 233 -11.79 -7.52 -25.59
CA ARG A 233 -11.77 -6.26 -24.83
C ARG A 233 -10.53 -5.44 -25.13
N ARG A 234 -9.37 -6.08 -25.25
CA ARG A 234 -8.12 -5.42 -25.61
C ARG A 234 -8.19 -4.84 -27.03
N GLU A 235 -8.72 -5.58 -28.00
CA GLU A 235 -8.93 -5.07 -29.36
C GLU A 235 -9.86 -3.87 -29.38
N ALA A 236 -10.98 -3.94 -28.65
CA ALA A 236 -11.92 -2.81 -28.51
C ALA A 236 -11.27 -1.58 -27.85
N GLU A 237 -10.40 -1.79 -26.85
CA GLU A 237 -9.66 -0.70 -26.20
C GLU A 237 -8.63 -0.07 -27.14
N LEU A 238 -7.88 -0.88 -27.89
CA LEU A 238 -6.93 -0.41 -28.90
C LEU A 238 -7.63 0.33 -30.05
N ALA A 239 -8.84 -0.07 -30.42
CA ALA A 239 -9.65 0.59 -31.44
C ALA A 239 -10.05 2.03 -31.09
N ARG A 240 -9.87 2.46 -29.82
CA ARG A 240 -10.03 3.86 -29.41
C ARG A 240 -8.91 4.79 -29.92
N GLY A 241 -7.86 4.28 -30.55
CA GLY A 241 -6.79 5.06 -31.15
C GLY A 241 -6.02 5.88 -30.11
N ASP A 242 -5.87 7.19 -30.34
CA ASP A 242 -5.18 8.11 -29.42
C ASP A 242 -5.84 8.19 -28.02
N ALA A 243 -7.11 7.79 -27.91
CA ALA A 243 -7.83 7.72 -26.64
C ALA A 243 -7.68 6.38 -25.93
N ALA A 244 -6.96 5.40 -26.49
CA ALA A 244 -6.71 4.12 -25.83
C ALA A 244 -5.96 4.33 -24.50
N TRP A 245 -6.30 3.52 -23.50
CA TRP A 245 -5.72 3.54 -22.16
C TRP A 245 -5.89 4.88 -21.42
N THR A 246 -6.95 5.62 -21.75
CA THR A 246 -7.36 6.81 -21.02
C THR A 246 -8.74 6.60 -20.38
N PRO A 247 -9.08 7.31 -19.28
CA PRO A 247 -10.44 7.34 -18.76
C PRO A 247 -11.46 7.75 -19.83
N LYS A 248 -12.67 7.21 -19.79
CA LYS A 248 -13.74 7.48 -20.76
C LYS A 248 -14.46 8.80 -20.50
N ALA A 249 -14.70 9.13 -19.22
CA ALA A 249 -15.56 10.27 -18.84
C ALA A 249 -14.88 11.29 -17.90
N ARG A 250 -13.62 11.06 -17.52
CA ARG A 250 -12.94 11.90 -16.53
C ARG A 250 -12.45 13.22 -17.14
N GLU A 251 -13.14 14.30 -16.80
CA GLU A 251 -12.71 15.66 -17.15
C GLU A 251 -11.82 16.25 -16.05
N ARG A 252 -10.53 16.44 -16.33
CA ARG A 252 -9.61 17.04 -15.36
C ARG A 252 -8.50 17.84 -16.03
N GLN A 253 -8.23 19.04 -15.52
CA GLN A 253 -7.05 19.81 -15.92
C GLN A 253 -5.78 19.18 -15.32
N VAL A 254 -4.83 18.81 -16.18
CA VAL A 254 -3.53 18.27 -15.76
C VAL A 254 -2.44 19.30 -16.04
N SER A 255 -1.72 19.70 -14.98
CA SER A 255 -0.65 20.69 -15.10
C SER A 255 0.50 20.19 -15.98
N TYR A 256 1.27 21.11 -16.55
CA TYR A 256 2.47 20.76 -17.34
C TYR A 256 3.46 19.90 -16.53
N ALA A 257 3.64 20.19 -15.24
CA ALA A 257 4.51 19.41 -14.36
C ALA A 257 4.05 17.96 -14.20
N LEU A 258 2.74 17.72 -14.04
CA LEU A 258 2.17 16.38 -13.94
C LEU A 258 2.23 15.63 -15.28
N ARG A 259 2.03 16.32 -16.41
CA ARG A 259 2.21 15.74 -17.75
C ARG A 259 3.67 15.32 -17.98
N ALA A 260 4.63 16.16 -17.58
CA ALA A 260 6.05 15.84 -17.64
C ALA A 260 6.41 14.66 -16.73
N TYR A 261 5.83 14.59 -15.53
CA TYR A 261 5.97 13.42 -14.65
C TYR A 261 5.45 12.15 -15.32
N ALA A 262 4.22 12.17 -15.86
CA ALA A 262 3.59 11.01 -16.51
C ALA A 262 4.42 10.46 -17.67
N LEU A 263 5.03 11.34 -18.47
CA LEU A 263 5.88 10.92 -19.60
C LEU A 263 7.08 10.07 -19.13
N LEU A 264 7.67 10.47 -18.01
CA LEU A 264 8.92 9.91 -17.49
C LEU A 264 8.70 8.80 -16.46
N ALA A 265 7.56 8.75 -15.79
CA ALA A 265 7.33 7.80 -14.71
C ALA A 265 7.46 6.35 -15.18
N THR A 266 8.21 5.55 -14.42
CA THR A 266 8.20 4.10 -14.50
C THR A 266 6.98 3.55 -13.77
N SER A 267 6.72 2.26 -13.97
CA SER A 267 5.65 1.55 -13.28
C SER A 267 5.90 1.48 -11.76
N ALA A 268 4.84 1.27 -10.98
CA ALA A 268 4.90 1.26 -9.52
C ALA A 268 5.79 0.13 -8.97
N ASP A 269 5.83 -1.03 -9.64
CA ASP A 269 6.76 -2.14 -9.32
C ASP A 269 8.23 -1.73 -9.41
N LYS A 270 8.54 -0.68 -10.19
CA LYS A 270 9.90 -0.12 -10.34
C LYS A 270 10.12 1.13 -9.47
N GLY A 271 9.24 1.37 -8.50
CA GLY A 271 9.30 2.50 -7.58
C GLY A 271 8.85 3.84 -8.17
N ALA A 272 8.18 3.84 -9.34
CA ALA A 272 7.67 5.05 -10.00
C ALA A 272 8.72 6.17 -10.18
N VAL A 273 9.99 5.77 -10.36
CA VAL A 273 11.11 6.68 -10.65
C VAL A 273 10.95 7.32 -12.02
N ARG A 274 11.71 8.39 -12.28
CA ARG A 274 11.73 9.02 -13.61
C ARG A 274 12.76 8.33 -14.50
N ASP A 275 12.30 7.77 -15.60
CA ASP A 275 13.11 7.19 -16.66
C ASP A 275 13.77 8.31 -17.49
N LYS A 276 15.05 8.56 -17.22
CA LYS A 276 15.83 9.59 -17.90
C LYS A 276 16.16 9.24 -19.35
N SER A 277 16.14 7.95 -19.72
CA SER A 277 16.51 7.52 -21.08
C SER A 277 15.54 8.06 -22.14
N LYS A 278 14.28 8.32 -21.74
CA LYS A 278 13.26 8.98 -22.57
C LYS A 278 13.58 10.43 -22.96
N LEU A 279 14.58 11.04 -22.33
CA LEU A 279 15.04 12.40 -22.65
C LEU A 279 16.29 12.39 -23.56
N GLY A 280 16.70 11.22 -24.07
CA GLY A 280 17.87 11.09 -24.94
C GLY A 280 19.20 10.97 -24.19
N GLY A 281 19.17 10.41 -22.97
CA GLY A 281 20.35 10.16 -22.13
C GLY A 281 20.58 8.69 -21.84
#